data_AF-N8QC07-F1
#
_entry.id   AF-N8QC07-F1
#
_cell.length_a   1.000
_cell.length_b   1.000
_cell.length_c   1.000
_cell.angle_alpha   90.00
_cell.angle_beta   90.00
_cell.angle_gamma   90.00
#
_symmetry.space_group_name_H-M   'P 1'
#
loop_
_entity.id
_entity.type
_entity.pdbx_description
1 polymer ?
#
loop_
_entity_poly.entity_id
_entity_poly.type
_entity_poly.pdbx_seq_one_letter_code
_entity_poly.pdbx_strand_id
1 'polypeptide(L)'
;MEKKRFTTPFREFITRDDAGRYHVRLGPQTFSTNYTFTDIRIETENGGTPVEPDYLKAKPWILHNLQQEVGDQRKKEREAMYAKDCFQRTPYSKNQRMAYNNAKFNKGL
;
A
#
# COMPACT_ATOMS: atom_id res chain seq x y z
N MET A 1 -35.65 -21.69 2.54
CA MET A 1 -34.31 -21.73 3.14
C MET A 1 -33.51 -20.54 2.61
N GLU A 2 -33.23 -19.55 3.46
CA GLU A 2 -32.29 -18.48 3.10
C GLU A 2 -30.88 -19.07 2.93
N LYS A 3 -30.30 -18.88 1.74
CA LYS A 3 -28.90 -19.24 1.48
C LYS A 3 -28.03 -18.22 2.20
N LYS A 4 -27.46 -18.58 3.35
CA LYS A 4 -26.39 -17.80 3.99
C LYS A 4 -25.25 -17.64 2.99
N ARG A 5 -25.05 -16.43 2.48
CA ARG A 5 -23.89 -16.07 1.65
C ARG A 5 -22.75 -15.73 2.60
N PHE A 6 -21.71 -16.57 2.62
CA PHE A 6 -20.47 -16.21 3.28
C PHE A 6 -19.72 -15.24 2.35
N THR A 7 -19.75 -13.95 2.67
CA THR A 7 -19.12 -12.88 1.88
C THR A 7 -17.68 -12.59 2.33
N THR A 8 -17.07 -13.48 3.11
CA THR A 8 -15.72 -13.25 3.65
C THR A 8 -14.74 -13.15 2.48
N PRO A 9 -14.04 -12.01 2.32
CA PRO A 9 -13.14 -11.82 1.20
C PRO A 9 -11.97 -12.80 1.31
N PHE A 10 -11.53 -13.32 0.16
CA PHE A 10 -10.39 -14.25 0.12
C PHE A 10 -9.09 -13.58 0.56
N ARG A 11 -8.99 -12.26 0.40
CA ARG A 11 -7.84 -11.45 0.82
C ARG A 11 -8.32 -10.30 1.66
N GLU A 12 -7.61 -10.03 2.74
CA GLU A 12 -7.96 -8.96 3.66
C GLU A 12 -6.70 -8.44 4.33
N PHE A 13 -6.45 -7.14 4.19
CA PHE A 13 -5.47 -6.46 5.02
C PHE A 13 -5.92 -6.46 6.49
N ILE A 14 -5.06 -6.92 7.38
CA ILE A 14 -5.32 -6.97 8.82
C ILE A 14 -4.74 -5.73 9.48
N THR A 15 -3.42 -5.53 9.36
CA THR A 15 -2.73 -4.46 10.05
C THR A 15 -1.33 -4.23 9.48
N ARG A 16 -0.73 -3.10 9.85
CA ARG A 16 0.69 -2.83 9.68
C ARG A 16 1.30 -2.77 11.07
N ASP A 17 2.30 -3.60 11.33
CA ASP A 17 2.95 -3.67 12.64
C ASP A 17 3.94 -2.51 12.86
N ASP A 18 4.47 -2.42 14.09
CA ASP A 18 5.45 -1.40 14.48
C ASP A 18 6.78 -1.54 13.72
N ALA A 19 7.10 -2.73 13.24
CA ALA A 19 8.24 -2.98 12.36
C ALA A 19 7.95 -2.55 10.89
N GLY A 20 6.73 -2.09 10.60
CA GLY A 20 6.29 -1.62 9.31
C GLY A 20 5.94 -2.74 8.32
N ARG A 21 5.81 -3.99 8.76
CA ARG A 21 5.37 -5.11 7.93
C ARG A 21 3.86 -5.09 7.78
N TYR A 22 3.40 -5.48 6.61
CA TYR A 22 1.98 -5.57 6.29
C TYR A 22 1.50 -6.99 6.51
N HIS A 23 0.45 -7.14 7.31
CA HIS A 23 -0.21 -8.41 7.60
C HIS A 23 -1.48 -8.52 6.78
N VAL A 24 -1.57 -9.56 5.97
CA VAL A 24 -2.68 -9.80 5.04
C VAL A 24 -3.15 -11.23 5.21
N ARG A 25 -4.43 -11.40 5.52
CA ARG A 25 -5.10 -12.70 5.53
C ARG A 25 -5.42 -13.11 4.11
N LEU A 26 -4.92 -14.26 3.68
CA LEU A 26 -5.26 -14.92 2.43
C LEU A 26 -5.92 -16.26 2.73
N GLY A 27 -7.25 -16.30 2.67
CA GLY A 27 -8.05 -17.46 3.08
C GLY A 27 -7.85 -17.76 4.57
N PRO A 28 -7.42 -18.99 4.94
CA PRO A 28 -7.21 -19.37 6.33
C PRO A 28 -5.85 -18.94 6.91
N GLN A 29 -4.94 -18.42 6.08
CA GLN A 29 -3.57 -18.11 6.49
C GLN A 29 -3.34 -16.61 6.52
N THR A 30 -2.57 -16.14 7.49
CA THR A 30 -2.08 -14.78 7.54
C THR A 30 -0.64 -14.74 7.05
N PHE A 31 -0.38 -13.86 6.09
CA PHE A 31 0.96 -13.61 5.58
C PHE A 31 1.42 -12.24 6.04
N SER A 32 2.69 -12.12 6.44
CA SER A 32 3.33 -10.83 6.70
C SER A 32 4.43 -10.57 5.70
N THR A 33 4.57 -9.31 5.27
CA THR A 33 5.62 -8.95 4.31
C THR A 33 6.16 -7.55 4.52
N ASN A 34 7.42 -7.36 4.15
CA ASN A 34 8.02 -6.04 4.07
C ASN A 34 7.60 -5.30 2.79
N TYR A 35 7.96 -4.02 2.71
CA TYR A 35 7.61 -3.16 1.57
C TYR A 35 8.09 -3.68 0.20
N THR A 36 9.23 -4.38 0.17
CA THR A 36 9.85 -4.88 -1.06
C THR A 36 9.42 -6.30 -1.44
N PHE A 37 8.57 -6.95 -0.63
CA PHE A 37 8.16 -8.35 -0.79
C PHE A 37 9.33 -9.35 -0.83
N THR A 38 10.49 -8.97 -0.29
CA THR A 38 11.69 -9.82 -0.26
C THR A 38 11.68 -10.78 0.93
N ASP A 39 10.92 -10.44 1.97
CA ASP A 39 10.71 -11.30 3.14
C ASP A 39 9.20 -11.46 3.34
N ILE A 40 8.69 -12.64 3.01
CA ILE A 40 7.29 -13.04 3.17
C ILE A 40 7.26 -14.16 4.20
N ARG A 41 6.38 -14.03 5.20
CA ARG A 41 6.25 -14.97 6.30
C ARG A 41 4.80 -15.42 6.43
N ILE A 42 4.59 -16.62 6.97
CA ILE A 42 3.27 -17.09 7.41
C ILE A 42 3.20 -16.86 8.91
N GLU A 43 2.24 -16.07 9.37
CA GLU A 43 2.01 -15.80 10.78
C GLU A 43 1.27 -16.97 11.43
N THR A 44 1.79 -17.41 12.58
CA THR A 44 1.19 -18.43 13.44
C THR A 44 1.10 -17.88 14.87
N GLU A 45 0.46 -18.62 15.78
CA GLU A 45 0.34 -18.22 17.19
C GLU A 45 1.70 -18.01 17.88
N ASN A 46 2.74 -18.70 17.40
CA ASN A 46 4.11 -18.60 17.92
C ASN A 46 4.99 -17.62 17.12
N GLY A 47 4.39 -16.83 16.24
CA GLY A 47 5.07 -15.87 15.35
C GLY A 47 5.16 -16.31 13.89
N GLY A 48 5.80 -15.48 13.07
CA GLY A 48 5.89 -15.68 11.63
C GLY A 48 7.06 -16.55 11.21
N THR A 49 6.84 -17.55 10.35
CA THR A 49 7.91 -18.36 9.70
C THR A 49 8.13 -17.90 8.26
N PRO A 50 9.38 -17.79 7.76
CA PRO A 50 9.64 -17.46 6.36
C PRO A 50 8.97 -18.45 5.41
N VAL A 51 8.34 -17.95 4.36
CA VAL A 51 7.78 -18.79 3.30
C VAL A 51 8.91 -19.28 2.40
N GLU A 52 8.91 -20.58 2.10
CA GLU A 52 9.85 -21.15 1.14
C GLU A 52 9.61 -20.63 -0.28
N PRO A 53 10.67 -20.32 -1.05
CA PRO A 53 10.53 -19.83 -2.42
C PRO A 53 9.71 -20.75 -3.33
N ASP A 54 9.85 -22.06 -3.18
CA ASP A 54 9.12 -23.04 -4.01
C ASP A 54 7.63 -23.09 -3.68
N TYR A 55 7.25 -22.79 -2.42
CA TYR A 55 5.86 -22.62 -2.04
C TYR A 55 5.22 -21.42 -2.78
N LEU A 56 5.93 -20.30 -2.88
CA LEU A 56 5.46 -19.12 -3.62
C LEU A 56 5.37 -19.37 -5.13
N LYS A 57 6.32 -20.13 -5.69
CA LYS A 57 6.26 -20.55 -7.10
C LYS A 57 5.07 -21.46 -7.38
N ALA A 58 4.76 -22.38 -6.47
CA ALA A 58 3.62 -23.27 -6.60
C ALA A 58 2.27 -22.53 -6.46
N LYS A 59 2.25 -21.41 -5.71
CA LYS A 59 1.05 -20.62 -5.42
C LYS A 59 1.27 -19.13 -5.78
N PRO A 60 1.38 -18.78 -7.07
CA PRO A 60 1.72 -17.42 -7.49
C PRO A 60 0.65 -16.38 -7.10
N TRP A 61 -0.59 -16.81 -6.86
CA TRP A 61 -1.68 -15.96 -6.40
C TRP A 61 -1.41 -15.35 -5.02
N ILE A 62 -0.56 -15.96 -4.19
CA ILE A 62 -0.19 -15.41 -2.87
C ILE A 62 0.54 -14.08 -3.07
N LEU A 63 1.61 -14.12 -3.87
CA LEU A 63 2.41 -12.93 -4.14
C LEU A 63 1.57 -11.85 -4.83
N HIS A 64 0.75 -12.23 -5.80
CA HIS A 64 -0.14 -11.30 -6.50
C HIS A 64 -1.11 -10.57 -5.55
N ASN A 65 -1.79 -11.32 -4.68
CA ASN A 65 -2.75 -10.74 -3.74
C ASN A 65 -2.05 -9.90 -2.66
N LEU A 66 -0.88 -10.33 -2.19
CA LEU A 66 -0.06 -9.53 -1.27
C LEU A 66 0.31 -8.19 -1.90
N GLN A 67 0.79 -8.19 -3.15
CA GLN A 67 1.16 -6.97 -3.85
C GLN A 67 -0.01 -6.02 -4.02
N GLN A 68 -1.19 -6.54 -4.35
CA GLN A 68 -2.40 -5.73 -4.49
C GLN A 68 -2.84 -5.11 -3.17
N GLU A 69 -3.01 -5.91 -2.11
CA GLU A 69 -3.47 -5.39 -0.81
C GLU A 69 -2.48 -4.40 -0.21
N VAL A 70 -1.19 -4.73 -0.22
CA VAL A 70 -0.15 -3.80 0.27
C VAL A 70 -0.09 -2.54 -0.59
N GLY A 71 -0.24 -2.66 -1.91
CA GLY A 71 -0.31 -1.52 -2.83
C GLY A 71 -1.48 -0.59 -2.53
N ASP A 72 -2.67 -1.16 -2.31
CA ASP A 72 -3.89 -0.42 -2.00
C ASP A 72 -3.78 0.30 -0.64
N GLN A 73 -3.24 -0.38 0.38
CA GLN A 73 -3.00 0.26 1.68
C GLN A 73 -2.00 1.40 1.58
N ARG A 74 -0.91 1.21 0.85
CA ARG A 74 0.08 2.27 0.61
C ARG A 74 -0.51 3.47 -0.14
N LYS A 75 -1.45 3.24 -1.06
CA LYS A 75 -2.15 4.33 -1.74
C LYS A 75 -2.98 5.13 -0.74
N LYS A 76 -3.74 4.46 0.13
CA LYS A 76 -4.53 5.11 1.20
C LYS A 76 -3.64 5.90 2.17
N GLU A 77 -2.54 5.31 2.63
CA GLU A 77 -1.57 5.96 3.51
C GLU A 77 -0.99 7.23 2.86
N ARG A 78 -0.66 7.15 1.56
CA ARG A 78 -0.11 8.26 0.79
C ARG A 78 -1.14 9.37 0.60
N GLU A 79 -2.38 9.02 0.27
CA GLU A 79 -3.49 9.98 0.14
C GLU A 79 -3.73 10.70 1.47
N ALA A 80 -3.74 9.98 2.59
CA ALA A 80 -3.87 10.56 3.92
C ALA A 80 -2.67 11.48 4.28
N MET A 81 -1.46 11.14 3.85
CA MET A 81 -0.28 11.98 4.04
C MET A 81 -0.38 13.29 3.24
N TYR A 82 -0.73 13.22 1.96
CA TYR A 82 -0.85 14.41 1.10
C TYR A 82 -2.08 15.27 1.41
N ALA A 83 -3.09 14.73 2.09
CA ALA A 83 -4.23 15.51 2.56
C ALA A 83 -3.86 16.53 3.64
N LYS A 84 -2.75 16.32 4.38
CA LYS A 84 -2.30 17.25 5.43
C LYS A 84 -1.87 18.60 4.84
N ASP A 85 -2.23 19.69 5.51
CA ASP A 85 -1.95 21.07 5.07
C ASP A 85 -0.47 21.32 4.72
N CYS A 86 0.46 20.74 5.47
CA CYS A 86 1.90 20.90 5.21
C CYS A 86 2.36 20.32 3.86
N PHE A 87 1.58 19.41 3.27
CA PHE A 87 1.82 18.85 1.95
C PHE A 87 0.88 19.41 0.87
N GLN A 88 -0.14 20.18 1.26
CA GLN A 88 -0.99 20.87 0.30
C GLN A 88 -0.22 22.04 -0.31
N ARG A 89 0.00 21.99 -1.63
CA ARG A 89 0.56 23.12 -2.36
C ARG A 89 -0.52 24.19 -2.48
N THR A 90 -0.30 25.35 -1.87
CA THR A 90 -1.07 26.54 -2.21
C THR A 90 -0.73 26.93 -3.64
N PRO A 91 -1.70 26.96 -4.57
CA PRO A 91 -1.45 27.45 -5.92
C PRO A 91 -0.97 28.88 -5.85
N TYR A 92 -0.02 29.26 -6.71
CA TYR A 92 0.30 30.68 -6.89
C TYR A 92 -0.99 31.46 -7.20
N SER A 93 -1.16 32.58 -6.52
CA SER A 93 -2.22 33.52 -6.87
C SER A 93 -2.09 33.95 -8.33
N LYS A 94 -3.16 34.46 -8.93
CA LYS A 94 -3.15 34.92 -10.34
C LYS A 94 -1.99 35.88 -10.61
N ASN A 95 -1.72 36.79 -9.69
CA ASN A 95 -0.63 37.77 -9.80
C ASN A 95 0.75 37.11 -9.68
N GLN A 96 0.92 36.14 -8.78
CA GLN A 96 2.17 35.37 -8.67
C GLN A 96 2.43 34.53 -9.93
N ARG A 97 1.40 33.94 -10.53
CA ARG A 97 1.52 33.22 -11.81
C ARG A 97 1.95 34.14 -12.95
N MET A 98 1.34 35.33 -13.03
CA MET A 98 1.70 36.33 -14.04
C MET A 98 3.15 36.82 -13.84
N ALA A 99 3.55 37.14 -12.61
CA ALA A 99 4.91 37.57 -12.31
C ALA A 99 5.97 36.50 -12.65
N TYR A 100 5.71 35.23 -12.31
CA TYR A 100 6.59 34.12 -12.68
C TYR A 100 6.74 33.98 -14.20
N ASN A 101 5.62 34.05 -14.94
CA ASN A 101 5.65 33.96 -16.39
C ASN A 101 6.42 35.14 -17.00
N ASN A 102 6.14 36.38 -16.59
CA ASN A 102 6.85 37.56 -17.06
C ASN A 102 8.36 37.48 -16.79
N ALA A 103 8.76 37.04 -15.59
CA ALA A 103 10.16 36.85 -15.23
C ALA A 103 10.83 35.72 -16.03
N LYS A 104 10.10 34.67 -16.41
CA LYS A 104 10.61 33.58 -17.24
C LYS A 104 10.87 34.03 -18.69
N PHE A 105 9.98 34.83 -19.27
CA PHE A 105 10.14 35.34 -20.63
C PHE A 105 11.17 36.48 -20.73
N ASN A 106 11.34 37.28 -19.67
CA ASN A 106 12.30 38.39 -19.65
C ASN A 106 13.74 37.99 -19.29
N LYS A 107 14.00 36.72 -18.93
CA LYS A 107 15.35 36.20 -18.62
C LYS A 107 16.20 35.84 -19.85
N GLY A 108 15.67 36.04 -21.05
CA GLY A 108 16.34 35.78 -22.33
C GLY A 108 16.78 37.04 -23.10
N LEU A 109 16.85 38.20 -22.43
CA LEU A 109 17.37 39.47 -22.96
C LEU A 109 18.63 39.89 -22.22
#